data_AF-A0A367ABU9-F1
#
_entry.id   AF-A0A367ABU9-F1
#
_cell.length_a   1.000
_cell.length_b   1.000
_cell.length_c   1.000
_cell.angle_alpha   90.00
_cell.angle_beta   90.00
_cell.angle_gamma   90.00
#
_symmetry.space_group_name_H-M   'P 1'
#
loop_
_entity.id
_entity.type
_entity.pdbx_description
1 polymer ?
#
loop_
_entity_poly.entity_id
_entity_poly.type
_entity_poly.pdbx_seq_one_letter_code
_entity_poly.pdbx_strand_id
1 'polypeptide(L)'
;MSESPLYGGTSTARVRIHHLQQAKERGEKWSMLTAYDTYSAAIFEEAGIPVMLVGDSAGNVVMGLTSTVPVTVEDILFMTRAVTRSTKRALIVADMPFGSYESGPQQAFDTAVRLMKEGGAQAVKLEGGVRVAPQIRLLHESGIPVMAHIGFTPQSEHALGGFRVQGRGAGAEQLLADARAVQEAGAFAVVMEMVPAEIAGQVTTELTIPTVGIGAGPDCDAQVLVWPDMAGLNGGRVPKFVKKYADVRAELLRAAQEFADEVRGGVFPDPEHSFE
;
A
#
# COMPACT_ATOMS: atom_id res chain seq x y z
N MET A 1 3.19 24.20 19.07
CA MET A 1 2.68 22.83 19.34
C MET A 1 3.83 21.90 19.03
N SER A 2 4.30 21.10 20.00
CA SER A 2 5.47 20.24 19.79
C SER A 2 5.19 19.27 18.64
N GLU A 3 6.04 19.29 17.61
CA GLU A 3 5.95 18.39 16.47
C GLU A 3 5.96 16.95 16.97
N SER A 4 5.00 16.15 16.50
CA SER A 4 4.98 14.72 16.74
C SER A 4 5.88 14.08 15.67
N PRO A 5 7.09 13.63 15.99
CA PRO A 5 7.94 12.99 15.00
C PRO A 5 7.26 11.71 14.49
N LEU A 6 7.61 11.33 13.26
CA LEU A 6 7.03 10.16 12.61
C LEU A 6 7.45 8.86 13.32
N TYR A 7 8.64 8.85 13.92
CA TYR A 7 9.15 7.81 14.81
C TYR A 7 9.59 8.40 16.17
N GLY A 8 9.54 7.59 17.23
CA GLY A 8 10.21 7.90 18.51
C GLY A 8 9.59 9.01 19.38
N GLY A 9 8.32 9.39 19.16
CA GLY A 9 7.59 10.34 19.99
C GLY A 9 6.61 9.70 20.98
N THR A 10 6.20 10.43 22.01
CA THR A 10 5.15 10.01 22.98
C THR A 10 3.73 10.21 22.46
N SER A 11 3.58 10.80 21.28
CA SER A 11 2.28 11.09 20.68
C SER A 11 1.60 9.81 20.16
N THR A 12 0.40 9.57 20.66
CA THR A 12 -0.51 8.54 20.18
C THR A 12 -1.43 9.04 19.06
N ALA A 13 -1.22 10.27 18.57
CA ALA A 13 -2.07 10.87 17.55
C ALA A 13 -1.87 10.19 16.19
N ARG A 14 -2.96 10.09 15.42
CA ARG A 14 -2.91 9.50 14.08
C ARG A 14 -1.97 10.27 13.16
N VAL A 15 -1.13 9.54 12.41
CA VAL A 15 -0.29 10.06 11.33
C VAL A 15 -1.18 10.73 10.29
N ARG A 16 -0.77 11.91 9.82
CA ARG A 16 -1.47 12.72 8.83
C ARG A 16 -0.51 13.06 7.70
N ILE A 17 -1.08 13.48 6.56
CA ILE A 17 -0.31 13.80 5.35
C ILE A 17 0.79 14.85 5.60
N HIS A 18 0.55 15.84 6.49
CA HIS A 18 1.56 16.85 6.80
C HIS A 18 2.76 16.29 7.58
N HIS A 19 2.59 15.22 8.37
CA HIS A 19 3.73 14.55 9.01
C HIS A 19 4.64 13.88 7.98
N LEU A 20 4.06 13.33 6.89
CA LEU A 20 4.83 12.73 5.79
C LEU A 20 5.58 13.79 4.98
N GLN A 21 4.94 14.93 4.72
CA GLN A 21 5.57 16.09 4.10
C GLN A 21 6.76 16.60 4.92
N GLN A 22 6.57 16.77 6.23
CA GLN A 22 7.62 17.18 7.15
C GLN A 22 8.77 16.15 7.22
N ALA A 23 8.46 14.84 7.10
CA ALA A 23 9.48 13.81 7.05
C ALA A 23 10.36 13.97 5.80
N LYS A 24 9.77 14.23 4.61
CA LYS A 24 10.52 14.57 3.40
C LYS A 24 11.39 15.81 3.59
N GLU A 25 10.84 16.89 4.14
CA GLU A 25 11.57 18.14 4.39
C GLU A 25 12.79 17.95 5.31
N ARG A 26 12.73 16.98 6.24
CA ARG A 26 13.84 16.60 7.11
C ARG A 26 14.78 15.54 6.52
N GLY A 27 14.47 14.98 5.35
CA GLY A 27 15.18 13.81 4.80
C GLY A 27 14.97 12.53 5.61
N GLU A 28 13.91 12.46 6.41
CA GLU A 28 13.55 11.30 7.23
C GLU A 28 12.75 10.30 6.41
N LYS A 29 13.37 9.17 6.05
CA LYS A 29 12.70 8.12 5.28
C LYS A 29 11.64 7.39 6.11
N TRP A 30 10.55 6.99 5.47
CA TRP A 30 9.48 6.26 6.14
C TRP A 30 9.03 4.97 5.44
N SER A 31 8.48 4.04 6.23
CA SER A 31 8.04 2.73 5.75
C SER A 31 6.54 2.68 5.57
N MET A 32 6.09 1.95 4.56
CA MET A 32 4.69 1.63 4.31
C MET A 32 4.58 0.13 4.09
N LEU A 33 3.52 -0.49 4.62
CA LEU A 33 3.21 -1.89 4.36
C LEU A 33 1.76 -2.01 3.90
N THR A 34 1.48 -2.98 3.05
CA THR A 34 0.09 -3.35 2.84
C THR A 34 -0.48 -4.00 4.11
N ALA A 35 -1.79 -3.87 4.34
CA ALA A 35 -2.51 -4.54 5.41
C ALA A 35 -3.94 -4.84 4.94
N TYR A 36 -4.48 -6.01 5.31
CA TYR A 36 -5.76 -6.49 4.78
C TYR A 36 -6.71 -6.99 5.88
N ASP A 37 -6.21 -7.18 7.10
CA ASP A 37 -6.91 -7.83 8.19
C ASP A 37 -6.52 -7.22 9.54
N THR A 38 -7.20 -7.68 10.59
CA THR A 38 -7.01 -7.20 11.96
C THR A 38 -5.62 -7.51 12.53
N TYR A 39 -5.11 -8.72 12.32
CA TYR A 39 -3.89 -9.17 12.99
C TYR A 39 -2.66 -8.54 12.36
N SER A 40 -2.58 -8.52 11.02
CA SER A 40 -1.48 -7.83 10.33
C SER A 40 -1.46 -6.34 10.68
N ALA A 41 -2.60 -5.66 10.67
CA ALA A 41 -2.69 -4.24 11.00
C ALA A 41 -2.29 -3.94 12.46
N ALA A 42 -2.74 -4.74 13.44
CA ALA A 42 -2.38 -4.54 14.83
C ALA A 42 -0.87 -4.71 15.07
N ILE A 43 -0.27 -5.77 14.51
CA ILE A 43 1.18 -6.03 14.61
C ILE A 43 1.98 -4.90 13.96
N PHE A 44 1.57 -4.43 12.79
CA PHE A 44 2.27 -3.32 12.12
C PHE A 44 2.14 -2.00 12.87
N GLU A 45 1.03 -1.77 13.56
CA GLU A 45 0.86 -0.60 14.43
C GLU A 45 1.81 -0.66 15.63
N GLU A 46 1.91 -1.81 16.30
CA GLU A 46 2.87 -2.03 17.40
C GLU A 46 4.33 -1.88 16.93
N ALA A 47 4.63 -2.34 15.71
CA ALA A 47 5.94 -2.15 15.08
C ALA A 47 6.21 -0.70 14.66
N GLY A 48 5.23 0.20 14.78
CA GLY A 48 5.39 1.63 14.48
C GLY A 48 5.31 1.98 13.00
N ILE A 49 4.72 1.13 12.15
CA ILE A 49 4.54 1.41 10.72
C ILE A 49 3.60 2.62 10.55
N PRO A 50 4.08 3.74 9.98
CA PRO A 50 3.35 5.01 9.96
C PRO A 50 2.20 5.05 8.94
N VAL A 51 2.29 4.27 7.86
CA VAL A 51 1.30 4.23 6.77
C VAL A 51 1.00 2.78 6.41
N MET A 52 -0.29 2.44 6.33
CA MET A 52 -0.74 1.13 5.86
C MET A 52 -1.63 1.25 4.63
N LEU A 53 -1.42 0.38 3.66
CA LEU A 53 -2.15 0.32 2.40
C LEU A 53 -3.11 -0.85 2.36
N VAL A 54 -4.40 -0.58 2.25
CA VAL A 54 -5.38 -1.60 1.86
C VAL A 54 -5.41 -1.67 0.35
N GLY A 55 -4.43 -2.40 -0.19
CA GLY A 55 -4.14 -2.45 -1.62
C GLY A 55 -4.93 -3.51 -2.37
N ASP A 56 -5.20 -3.27 -3.65
CA ASP A 56 -5.82 -4.26 -4.56
C ASP A 56 -4.92 -5.48 -4.82
N SER A 57 -3.63 -5.39 -4.49
CA SER A 57 -2.72 -6.54 -4.31
C SER A 57 -3.32 -7.68 -3.48
N ALA A 58 -4.29 -7.39 -2.59
CA ALA A 58 -5.09 -8.40 -1.89
C ALA A 58 -5.75 -9.40 -2.84
N GLY A 59 -6.11 -8.99 -4.06
CA GLY A 59 -6.60 -9.89 -5.10
C GLY A 59 -5.68 -11.09 -5.29
N ASN A 60 -4.36 -10.86 -5.37
CA ASN A 60 -3.39 -11.92 -5.50
C ASN A 60 -3.11 -12.64 -4.18
N VAL A 61 -2.77 -11.89 -3.13
CA VAL A 61 -2.19 -12.48 -1.90
C VAL A 61 -3.22 -12.91 -0.85
N VAL A 62 -4.47 -12.45 -0.96
CA VAL A 62 -5.58 -12.82 -0.06
C VAL A 62 -6.62 -13.65 -0.81
N MET A 63 -7.02 -13.23 -2.01
CA MET A 63 -8.13 -13.84 -2.76
C MET A 63 -7.69 -14.91 -3.76
N GLY A 64 -6.39 -15.06 -4.02
CA GLY A 64 -5.85 -16.05 -4.96
C GLY A 64 -6.17 -15.77 -6.44
N LEU A 65 -6.56 -14.53 -6.76
CA LEU A 65 -6.77 -14.09 -8.14
C LEU A 65 -5.45 -14.00 -8.90
N THR A 66 -5.51 -14.19 -10.21
CA THR A 66 -4.33 -14.11 -11.08
C THR A 66 -3.90 -12.67 -11.40
N SER A 67 -4.79 -11.69 -11.17
CA SER A 67 -4.53 -10.26 -11.35
C SER A 67 -5.38 -9.43 -10.38
N THR A 68 -5.12 -8.13 -10.28
CA THR A 68 -5.89 -7.21 -9.42
C THR A 68 -7.16 -6.67 -10.11
N VAL A 69 -7.31 -6.89 -11.43
CA VAL A 69 -8.46 -6.44 -12.23
C VAL A 69 -9.82 -6.88 -11.66
N PRO A 70 -10.02 -8.10 -11.13
CA PRO A 70 -11.32 -8.52 -10.62
C PRO A 70 -11.65 -8.01 -9.21
N VAL A 71 -10.72 -7.32 -8.52
CA VAL A 71 -10.96 -6.79 -7.18
C VAL A 71 -12.03 -5.71 -7.24
N THR A 72 -13.01 -5.77 -6.35
CA THR A 72 -14.13 -4.83 -6.31
C THR A 72 -13.98 -3.78 -5.21
N VAL A 73 -14.76 -2.71 -5.30
CA VAL A 73 -14.86 -1.72 -4.21
C VAL A 73 -15.33 -2.36 -2.91
N GLU A 74 -16.18 -3.39 -2.96
CA GLU A 74 -16.67 -4.09 -1.77
C GLU A 74 -15.56 -4.90 -1.08
N ASP A 75 -14.66 -5.51 -1.86
CA ASP A 75 -13.49 -6.23 -1.32
C ASP A 75 -12.59 -5.26 -0.55
N ILE A 76 -12.25 -4.12 -1.16
CA ILE A 76 -11.44 -3.09 -0.50
C ILE A 76 -12.16 -2.53 0.73
N LEU A 77 -13.47 -2.26 0.66
CA LEU A 77 -14.26 -1.78 1.80
C LEU A 77 -14.26 -2.76 2.98
N PHE A 78 -14.39 -4.06 2.70
CA PHE A 78 -14.33 -5.10 3.74
C PHE A 78 -13.00 -5.07 4.48
N MET A 79 -11.89 -5.12 3.74
CA MET A 79 -10.54 -5.12 4.32
C MET A 79 -10.22 -3.78 5.01
N THR A 80 -10.65 -2.66 4.41
CA THR A 80 -10.44 -1.31 4.99
C THR A 80 -11.10 -1.19 6.35
N ARG A 81 -12.33 -1.70 6.53
CA ARG A 81 -13.00 -1.72 7.84
C ARG A 81 -12.24 -2.55 8.87
N ALA A 82 -11.67 -3.69 8.48
CA ALA A 82 -10.90 -4.54 9.39
C ALA A 82 -9.64 -3.80 9.87
N VAL A 83 -8.89 -3.20 8.94
CA VAL A 83 -7.64 -2.48 9.21
C VAL A 83 -7.89 -1.21 10.04
N THR A 84 -8.90 -0.41 9.70
CA THR A 84 -9.17 0.86 10.40
C THR A 84 -9.65 0.65 11.84
N ARG A 85 -10.40 -0.43 12.11
CA ARG A 85 -10.82 -0.82 13.48
C ARG A 85 -9.67 -1.32 14.34
N SER A 86 -8.60 -1.79 13.70
CA SER A 86 -7.46 -2.43 14.36
C SER A 86 -6.28 -1.47 14.56
N THR A 87 -6.43 -0.20 14.14
CA THR A 87 -5.37 0.81 14.22
C THR A 87 -5.85 2.13 14.82
N LYS A 88 -4.98 2.82 15.57
CA LYS A 88 -5.22 4.14 16.17
C LYS A 88 -4.32 5.23 15.60
N ARG A 89 -3.06 4.91 15.30
CA ARG A 89 -1.98 5.80 14.94
C ARG A 89 -1.67 5.80 13.44
N ALA A 90 -1.65 4.66 12.77
CA ALA A 90 -1.23 4.63 11.36
C ALA A 90 -2.17 5.43 10.43
N LEU A 91 -1.62 6.03 9.37
CA LEU A 91 -2.42 6.58 8.27
C LEU A 91 -2.88 5.42 7.38
N ILE A 92 -4.19 5.24 7.23
CA ILE A 92 -4.75 4.19 6.38
C ILE A 92 -5.10 4.76 5.01
N VAL A 93 -4.47 4.20 3.98
CA VAL A 93 -4.72 4.49 2.57
C VAL A 93 -5.47 3.30 1.96
N ALA A 94 -6.58 3.55 1.27
CA ALA A 94 -7.35 2.50 0.58
C ALA A 94 -7.23 2.64 -0.94
N ASP A 95 -7.01 1.53 -1.64
CA ASP A 95 -6.96 1.54 -3.10
C ASP A 95 -8.32 1.76 -3.72
N MET A 96 -8.35 2.53 -4.79
CA MET A 96 -9.45 2.56 -5.73
C MET A 96 -9.20 1.43 -6.75
N PRO A 97 -9.97 0.33 -6.71
CA PRO A 97 -9.74 -0.80 -7.59
C PRO A 97 -10.06 -0.46 -9.05
N PHE A 98 -9.58 -1.29 -9.98
CA PHE A 98 -9.82 -1.10 -11.41
C PHE A 98 -11.32 -0.93 -11.73
N GLY A 99 -11.63 0.01 -12.62
CA GLY A 99 -12.98 0.35 -13.06
C GLY A 99 -13.77 1.26 -12.11
N SER A 100 -13.19 1.68 -10.98
CA SER A 100 -13.87 2.50 -9.96
C SER A 100 -13.60 4.00 -10.04
N TYR A 101 -12.71 4.46 -10.93
CA TYR A 101 -12.33 5.87 -11.05
C TYR A 101 -12.01 6.33 -12.49
N GLU A 102 -11.86 5.39 -13.42
CA GLU A 102 -11.33 5.64 -14.76
C GLU A 102 -12.34 6.31 -15.68
N SER A 103 -13.65 6.18 -15.41
CA SER A 103 -14.68 6.80 -16.26
C SER A 103 -14.75 8.33 -16.11
N GLY A 104 -14.26 8.86 -14.98
CA GLY A 104 -14.11 10.30 -14.80
C GLY A 104 -14.10 10.75 -13.33
N PRO A 105 -13.95 12.07 -13.10
CA PRO A 105 -13.83 12.63 -11.75
C PRO A 105 -14.99 12.30 -10.82
N GLN A 106 -16.24 12.35 -11.31
CA GLN A 106 -17.41 12.09 -10.46
C GLN A 106 -17.43 10.65 -9.93
N GLN A 107 -17.13 9.66 -10.78
CA GLN A 107 -17.04 8.27 -10.34
C GLN A 107 -15.94 8.09 -9.28
N ALA A 108 -14.79 8.73 -9.51
CA ALA A 108 -13.68 8.69 -8.55
C ALA A 108 -14.10 9.28 -7.20
N PHE A 109 -14.81 10.41 -7.20
CA PHE A 109 -15.37 11.04 -6.01
C PHE A 109 -16.33 10.10 -5.28
N ASP A 110 -17.31 9.53 -5.97
CA ASP A 110 -18.31 8.65 -5.36
C ASP A 110 -17.63 7.43 -4.71
N THR A 111 -16.68 6.79 -5.39
CA THR A 111 -15.89 5.68 -4.84
C THR A 111 -15.07 6.10 -3.62
N ALA A 112 -14.35 7.23 -3.70
CA ALA A 112 -13.49 7.68 -2.60
C ALA A 112 -14.30 8.04 -1.35
N VAL A 113 -15.47 8.65 -1.52
CA VAL A 113 -16.41 8.94 -0.43
C VAL A 113 -16.81 7.65 0.29
N ARG A 114 -17.09 6.56 -0.44
CA ARG A 114 -17.39 5.26 0.18
C ARG A 114 -16.20 4.71 0.97
N LEU A 115 -15.01 4.68 0.37
CA LEU A 115 -13.79 4.19 1.03
C LEU A 115 -13.49 4.93 2.33
N MET A 116 -13.74 6.25 2.38
CA MET A 116 -13.55 7.04 3.59
C MET A 116 -14.69 6.86 4.60
N LYS A 117 -15.96 6.95 4.18
CA LYS A 117 -17.12 6.94 5.09
C LYS A 117 -17.46 5.54 5.61
N GLU A 118 -17.46 4.55 4.71
CA GLU A 118 -17.82 3.17 5.03
C GLU A 118 -16.59 2.37 5.47
N GLY A 119 -15.45 2.60 4.81
CA GLY A 119 -14.19 1.93 5.12
C GLY A 119 -13.45 2.52 6.32
N GLY A 120 -13.57 3.84 6.53
CA GLY A 120 -12.83 4.57 7.55
C GLY A 120 -11.43 5.00 7.10
N ALA A 121 -11.06 4.84 5.82
CA ALA A 121 -9.77 5.28 5.31
C ALA A 121 -9.57 6.79 5.49
N GLN A 122 -8.32 7.22 5.66
CA GLN A 122 -7.98 8.64 5.74
C GLN A 122 -7.49 9.22 4.41
N ALA A 123 -7.18 8.36 3.45
CA ALA A 123 -6.73 8.71 2.12
C ALA A 123 -7.08 7.59 1.13
N VAL A 124 -7.07 7.92 -0.16
CA VAL A 124 -7.24 6.94 -1.25
C VAL A 124 -6.01 6.89 -2.13
N LYS A 125 -5.74 5.73 -2.76
CA LYS A 125 -4.74 5.59 -3.83
C LYS A 125 -5.41 5.25 -5.16
N LEU A 126 -5.01 5.90 -6.25
CA LEU A 126 -5.45 5.57 -7.60
C LEU A 126 -4.28 5.52 -8.58
N GLU A 127 -4.42 4.75 -9.66
CA GLU A 127 -3.34 4.50 -10.63
C GLU A 127 -3.49 5.33 -11.90
N GLY A 128 -2.39 5.95 -12.31
CA GLY A 128 -2.30 6.75 -13.52
C GLY A 128 -1.54 8.05 -13.29
N GLY A 129 -0.99 8.59 -14.37
CA GLY A 129 -0.33 9.88 -14.41
C GLY A 129 -1.22 10.99 -14.96
N VAL A 130 -0.80 11.60 -16.08
CA VAL A 130 -1.52 12.73 -16.71
C VAL A 130 -3.01 12.44 -16.91
N ARG A 131 -3.36 11.22 -17.32
CA ARG A 131 -4.75 10.82 -17.64
C ARG A 131 -5.72 10.88 -16.46
N VAL A 132 -5.23 10.80 -15.22
CA VAL A 132 -6.07 10.83 -14.00
C VAL A 132 -5.96 12.15 -13.22
N ALA A 133 -5.21 13.13 -13.74
CA ALA A 133 -5.10 14.44 -13.12
C ALA A 133 -6.48 15.12 -12.86
N PRO A 134 -7.49 15.02 -13.75
CA PRO A 134 -8.83 15.55 -13.46
C PRO A 134 -9.50 14.91 -12.24
N GLN A 135 -9.33 13.59 -12.06
CA GLN A 135 -9.86 12.83 -10.92
C GLN A 135 -9.19 13.31 -9.63
N ILE A 136 -7.84 13.35 -9.62
CA ILE A 136 -7.06 13.78 -8.45
C ILE A 136 -7.45 15.21 -8.05
N ARG A 137 -7.62 16.11 -9.03
CA ARG A 137 -8.00 17.50 -8.78
C ARG A 137 -9.35 17.63 -8.08
N LEU A 138 -10.38 16.94 -8.58
CA LEU A 138 -11.70 16.98 -7.94
C LEU A 138 -11.66 16.42 -6.51
N LEU A 139 -10.95 15.30 -6.31
CA LEU A 139 -10.79 14.71 -4.98
C LEU A 139 -10.08 15.66 -4.02
N HIS A 140 -8.98 16.27 -4.45
CA HIS A 140 -8.22 17.25 -3.68
C HIS A 140 -9.08 18.46 -3.29
N GLU A 141 -9.76 19.09 -4.26
CA GLU A 141 -10.65 20.23 -4.04
C GLU A 141 -11.83 19.89 -3.11
N SER A 142 -12.22 18.62 -3.07
CA SER A 142 -13.25 18.10 -2.17
C SER A 142 -12.74 17.70 -0.78
N GLY A 143 -11.45 17.89 -0.50
CA GLY A 143 -10.82 17.56 0.79
C GLY A 143 -10.49 16.07 0.98
N ILE A 144 -10.44 15.28 -0.10
CA ILE A 144 -10.06 13.86 -0.08
C ILE A 144 -8.56 13.74 -0.38
N PRO A 145 -7.72 13.27 0.56
CA PRO A 145 -6.29 13.11 0.29
C PRO A 145 -6.04 11.96 -0.69
N VAL A 146 -5.31 12.25 -1.77
CA VAL A 146 -4.96 11.26 -2.81
C VAL A 146 -3.47 10.95 -2.80
N MET A 147 -3.14 9.66 -2.70
CA MET A 147 -1.83 9.13 -3.05
C MET A 147 -1.88 8.68 -4.51
N ALA A 148 -1.09 9.29 -5.39
CA ALA A 148 -1.02 8.85 -6.78
C ALA A 148 -0.18 7.57 -6.91
N HIS A 149 -0.34 6.85 -8.03
CA HIS A 149 0.50 5.72 -8.39
C HIS A 149 0.88 5.80 -9.88
N ILE A 150 2.18 5.93 -10.16
CA ILE A 150 2.77 6.02 -11.51
C ILE A 150 3.86 4.96 -11.70
N GLY A 151 4.35 4.82 -12.93
CA GLY A 151 5.27 3.74 -13.30
C GLY A 151 4.47 2.52 -13.75
N PHE A 152 4.83 1.32 -13.27
CA PHE A 152 4.04 0.14 -13.54
C PHE A 152 2.78 0.15 -12.68
N THR A 153 1.62 0.26 -13.33
CA THR A 153 0.30 0.26 -12.67
C THR A 153 -0.36 -1.10 -12.90
N PRO A 154 -0.39 -2.03 -11.92
CA PRO A 154 -0.89 -3.39 -12.09
C PRO A 154 -2.30 -3.48 -12.69
N GLN A 155 -3.17 -2.52 -12.44
CA GLN A 155 -4.52 -2.48 -13.02
C GLN A 155 -4.51 -2.34 -14.55
N SER A 156 -3.39 -1.90 -15.13
CA SER A 156 -3.16 -1.78 -16.57
C SER A 156 -2.28 -2.90 -17.14
N GLU A 157 -2.11 -4.04 -16.43
CA GLU A 157 -1.21 -5.12 -16.86
C GLU A 157 -1.44 -5.62 -18.29
N HIS A 158 -2.70 -5.67 -18.74
CA HIS A 158 -3.05 -6.11 -20.10
C HIS A 158 -2.64 -5.10 -21.16
N ALA A 159 -2.70 -3.80 -20.86
CA ALA A 159 -2.24 -2.74 -21.75
C ALA A 159 -0.70 -2.63 -21.76
N LEU A 160 -0.06 -2.89 -20.61
CA LEU A 160 1.39 -2.82 -20.44
C LEU A 160 2.13 -4.09 -20.91
N GLY A 161 1.41 -5.18 -21.18
CA GLY A 161 1.99 -6.45 -21.62
C GLY A 161 2.69 -7.21 -20.49
N GLY A 162 2.10 -7.19 -19.29
CA GLY A 162 2.58 -7.82 -18.06
C GLY A 162 3.56 -6.96 -17.26
N PHE A 163 4.19 -7.58 -16.25
CA PHE A 163 5.12 -6.95 -15.31
C PHE A 163 6.42 -6.49 -16.00
N ARG A 164 6.39 -5.28 -16.56
CA ARG A 164 7.52 -4.66 -17.27
C ARG A 164 7.96 -3.39 -16.56
N VAL A 165 9.28 -3.21 -16.50
CA VAL A 165 9.91 -1.99 -15.98
C VAL A 165 9.49 -0.80 -16.86
N GLN A 166 8.97 0.26 -16.24
CA GLN A 166 8.56 1.50 -16.90
C GLN A 166 9.67 2.55 -16.84
N GLY A 167 9.60 3.62 -17.63
CA GLY A 167 10.59 4.71 -17.56
C GLY A 167 11.95 4.42 -18.21
N ARG A 168 12.05 3.43 -19.10
CA ARG A 168 13.27 3.19 -19.90
C ARG A 168 13.24 3.97 -21.21
N GLY A 169 14.37 4.58 -21.58
CA GLY A 169 14.52 5.33 -22.83
C GLY A 169 13.48 6.46 -22.93
N ALA A 170 12.71 6.48 -24.01
CA ALA A 170 11.66 7.48 -24.23
C ALA A 170 10.56 7.49 -23.14
N GLY A 171 10.42 6.44 -22.34
CA GLY A 171 9.45 6.39 -21.23
C GLY A 171 9.80 7.28 -20.03
N ALA A 172 11.04 7.77 -19.92
CA ALA A 172 11.47 8.60 -18.79
C ALA A 172 10.78 9.97 -18.78
N GLU A 173 10.62 10.60 -19.94
CA GLU A 173 9.93 11.89 -20.07
C GLU A 173 8.45 11.77 -19.70
N GLN A 174 7.79 10.69 -20.12
CA GLN A 174 6.40 10.43 -19.75
C GLN A 174 6.25 10.25 -18.23
N LEU A 175 7.16 9.52 -17.59
CA LEU A 175 7.11 9.32 -16.14
C LEU A 175 7.29 10.65 -15.36
N LEU A 176 8.18 11.53 -15.81
CA LEU A 176 8.32 12.88 -15.25
C LEU A 176 7.07 13.72 -15.46
N ALA A 177 6.47 13.66 -16.65
CA ALA A 177 5.22 14.36 -16.95
C ALA A 177 4.07 13.85 -16.06
N ASP A 178 3.98 12.54 -15.87
CA ASP A 178 3.02 11.89 -14.98
C ASP A 178 3.22 12.35 -13.52
N ALA A 179 4.46 12.33 -13.04
CA ALA A 179 4.83 12.76 -11.70
C ALA A 179 4.45 14.23 -11.43
N ARG A 180 4.76 15.13 -12.36
CA ARG A 180 4.37 16.54 -12.28
C ARG A 180 2.86 16.70 -12.28
N ALA A 181 2.16 16.04 -13.20
CA ALA A 181 0.73 16.18 -13.37
C ALA A 181 -0.06 15.75 -12.12
N VAL A 182 0.34 14.65 -11.47
CA VAL A 182 -0.34 14.20 -10.25
C VAL A 182 -0.08 15.13 -9.07
N GLN A 183 1.12 15.70 -8.96
CA GLN A 183 1.44 16.72 -7.94
C GLN A 183 0.64 18.01 -8.20
N GLU A 184 0.63 18.52 -9.42
CA GLU A 184 -0.11 19.72 -9.81
C GLU A 184 -1.63 19.55 -9.62
N ALA A 185 -2.14 18.33 -9.74
CA ALA A 185 -3.53 18.00 -9.45
C ALA A 185 -3.85 17.92 -7.94
N GLY A 186 -2.85 17.93 -7.06
CA GLY A 186 -3.04 17.97 -5.60
C GLY A 186 -2.89 16.63 -4.89
N ALA A 187 -2.24 15.63 -5.50
CA ALA A 187 -1.83 14.43 -4.77
C ALA A 187 -0.89 14.80 -3.62
N PHE A 188 -1.04 14.17 -2.44
CA PHE A 188 -0.17 14.45 -1.29
C PHE A 188 1.11 13.62 -1.28
N ALA A 189 1.15 12.53 -2.05
CA ALA A 189 2.29 11.64 -2.23
C ALA A 189 2.11 10.85 -3.53
N VAL A 190 3.19 10.25 -4.05
CA VAL A 190 3.14 9.41 -5.24
C VAL A 190 3.94 8.13 -5.08
N VAL A 191 3.31 6.98 -5.35
CA VAL A 191 3.96 5.68 -5.47
C VAL A 191 4.62 5.58 -6.85
N MET A 192 5.86 5.10 -6.90
CA MET A 192 6.57 4.73 -8.12
C MET A 192 6.88 3.24 -8.09
N GLU A 193 6.28 2.48 -9.00
CA GLU A 193 6.45 1.02 -9.09
C GLU A 193 7.25 0.61 -10.32
N MET A 194 8.23 -0.28 -10.12
CA MET A 194 9.09 -0.85 -11.17
C MET A 194 9.69 0.20 -12.12
N VAL A 195 10.32 1.22 -11.55
CA VAL A 195 11.00 2.32 -12.25
C VAL A 195 12.53 2.21 -12.05
N PRO A 196 13.38 2.54 -13.05
CA PRO A 196 14.82 2.67 -12.86
C PRO A 196 15.17 3.62 -11.71
N ALA A 197 16.08 3.20 -10.83
CA ALA A 197 16.46 3.95 -9.64
C ALA A 197 16.91 5.40 -9.93
N GLU A 198 17.66 5.60 -11.02
CA GLU A 198 18.12 6.93 -11.44
C GLU A 198 16.96 7.89 -11.74
N ILE A 199 15.97 7.43 -12.50
CA ILE A 199 14.79 8.24 -12.84
C ILE A 199 13.91 8.46 -11.60
N ALA A 200 13.76 7.45 -10.74
CA ALA A 200 13.04 7.60 -9.47
C ALA A 200 13.70 8.62 -8.53
N GLY A 201 15.03 8.65 -8.47
CA GLY A 201 15.80 9.66 -7.73
C GLY A 201 15.64 11.06 -8.32
N GLN A 202 15.63 11.18 -9.65
CA GLN A 202 15.34 12.45 -10.34
C GLN A 202 13.93 12.96 -10.00
N VAL A 203 12.90 12.12 -10.13
CA VAL A 203 11.52 12.45 -9.77
C VAL A 203 11.42 12.87 -8.30
N THR A 204 12.08 12.14 -7.39
CA THR A 204 12.06 12.44 -5.95
C THR A 204 12.66 13.80 -5.61
N THR A 205 13.74 14.17 -6.31
CA THR A 205 14.41 15.48 -6.17
C THR A 205 13.54 16.61 -6.71
N GLU A 206 12.79 16.35 -7.77
CA GLU A 206 12.01 17.37 -8.47
C GLU A 206 10.65 17.64 -7.81
N LEU A 207 9.99 16.61 -7.27
CA LEU A 207 8.71 16.74 -6.61
C LEU A 207 8.85 17.32 -5.19
N THR A 208 7.90 18.18 -4.83
CA THR A 208 7.75 18.69 -3.46
C THR A 208 7.02 17.72 -2.56
N ILE A 209 6.18 16.84 -3.11
CA ILE A 209 5.45 15.80 -2.37
C ILE A 209 6.33 14.55 -2.14
N PRO A 210 6.07 13.75 -1.08
CA PRO A 210 6.77 12.49 -0.84
C PRO A 210 6.61 11.47 -1.96
N THR A 211 7.71 10.81 -2.32
CA THR A 211 7.72 9.65 -3.22
C THR A 211 7.82 8.34 -2.44
N VAL A 212 7.06 7.32 -2.85
CA VAL A 212 7.06 5.99 -2.23
C VAL A 212 7.50 4.96 -3.25
N GLY A 213 8.66 4.33 -3.04
CA GLY A 213 9.21 3.34 -3.96
C GLY A 213 8.71 1.92 -3.70
N ILE A 214 8.46 1.19 -4.78
CA ILE A 214 8.39 -0.28 -4.78
C ILE A 214 9.09 -0.79 -6.04
N GLY A 215 10.33 -1.28 -5.85
CA GLY A 215 11.21 -1.55 -6.99
C GLY A 215 11.64 -0.30 -7.77
N ALA A 216 11.70 0.86 -7.09
CA ALA A 216 12.14 2.15 -7.63
C ALA A 216 13.50 2.62 -7.07
N GLY A 217 14.25 1.74 -6.41
CA GLY A 217 15.54 2.08 -5.81
C GLY A 217 15.43 2.80 -4.46
N PRO A 218 16.59 3.15 -3.86
CA PRO A 218 16.64 3.65 -2.50
C PRO A 218 16.33 5.15 -2.37
N ASP A 219 16.35 5.90 -3.46
CA ASP A 219 16.34 7.37 -3.43
C ASP A 219 14.95 7.99 -3.27
N CYS A 220 13.89 7.17 -3.19
CA CYS A 220 12.56 7.63 -2.78
C CYS A 220 12.53 8.04 -1.29
N ASP A 221 11.59 8.92 -0.93
CA ASP A 221 11.37 9.37 0.45
C ASP A 221 10.83 8.24 1.35
N ALA A 222 10.18 7.25 0.75
CA ALA A 222 9.61 6.11 1.45
C ALA A 222 9.66 4.83 0.61
N GLN A 223 9.36 3.71 1.26
CA GLN A 223 9.28 2.40 0.60
C GLN A 223 8.00 1.67 1.01
N VAL A 224 7.38 0.99 0.05
CA VAL A 224 6.23 0.10 0.27
C VAL A 224 6.53 -1.32 -0.18
N LEU A 225 6.06 -2.30 0.60
CA LEU A 225 6.06 -3.71 0.21
C LEU A 225 4.70 -4.34 0.51
N VAL A 226 4.34 -5.32 -0.31
CA VAL A 226 3.24 -6.26 -0.05
C VAL A 226 3.65 -7.13 1.14
N TRP A 227 2.91 -7.06 2.24
CA TRP A 227 3.37 -7.63 3.52
C TRP A 227 3.60 -9.15 3.48
N PRO A 228 2.77 -9.97 2.80
CA PRO A 228 3.01 -11.41 2.72
C PRO A 228 4.31 -11.74 1.97
N ASP A 229 4.71 -10.93 0.99
CA ASP A 229 5.98 -11.11 0.27
C ASP A 229 7.17 -10.71 1.16
N MET A 230 7.04 -9.58 1.87
CA MET A 230 8.02 -9.08 2.84
C MET A 230 8.27 -10.10 3.97
N ALA A 231 7.20 -10.70 4.49
CA ALA A 231 7.23 -11.68 5.57
C ALA A 231 7.55 -13.12 5.11
N GLY A 232 7.72 -13.35 3.80
CA GLY A 232 8.02 -14.67 3.25
C GLY A 232 6.85 -15.66 3.37
N LEU A 233 5.62 -15.18 3.51
CA LEU A 233 4.41 -16.02 3.54
C LEU A 233 4.08 -16.58 2.14
N ASN A 234 4.37 -15.80 1.09
CA ASN A 234 4.22 -16.26 -0.29
C ASN A 234 5.27 -17.32 -0.64
N GLY A 235 4.82 -18.54 -0.95
CA GLY A 235 5.68 -19.66 -1.33
C GLY A 235 6.19 -19.63 -2.78
N GLY A 236 5.69 -18.69 -3.58
CA GLY A 236 6.04 -18.55 -4.99
C GLY A 236 7.36 -17.80 -5.25
N ARG A 237 7.63 -17.57 -6.53
CA ARG A 237 8.74 -16.70 -6.96
C ARG A 237 8.40 -15.25 -6.62
N VAL A 238 9.12 -14.70 -5.66
CA VAL A 238 8.96 -13.31 -5.23
C VAL A 238 9.65 -12.37 -6.25
N PRO A 239 9.08 -11.18 -6.55
CA PRO A 239 9.72 -10.19 -7.41
C PRO A 239 11.13 -9.80 -6.93
N LYS A 240 12.02 -9.46 -7.87
CA LYS A 240 13.44 -9.16 -7.59
C LYS A 240 13.63 -8.02 -6.57
N PHE A 241 12.70 -7.07 -6.52
CA PHE A 241 12.78 -5.91 -5.62
C PHE A 241 12.39 -6.21 -4.17
N VAL A 242 11.87 -7.40 -3.89
CA VAL A 242 11.45 -7.75 -2.53
C VAL A 242 12.61 -8.39 -1.76
N LYS A 243 12.84 -7.90 -0.54
CA LYS A 243 13.63 -8.59 0.48
C LYS A 243 12.69 -9.36 1.39
N LYS A 244 12.95 -10.65 1.60
CA LYS A 244 12.31 -11.45 2.65
C LYS A 244 12.94 -11.11 4.00
N TYR A 245 12.14 -10.62 4.94
CA TYR A 245 12.57 -10.30 6.31
C TYR A 245 12.28 -11.45 7.29
N ALA A 246 11.42 -12.39 6.92
CA ALA A 246 11.11 -13.60 7.68
C ALA A 246 10.73 -14.76 6.72
N ASP A 247 10.50 -15.94 7.29
CA ASP A 247 9.89 -17.09 6.60
C ASP A 247 8.65 -17.55 7.39
N VAL A 248 7.61 -16.71 7.39
CA VAL A 248 6.34 -17.01 8.08
C VAL A 248 5.67 -18.26 7.49
N ARG A 249 5.91 -18.57 6.21
CA ARG A 249 5.37 -19.77 5.58
C ARG A 249 5.94 -21.03 6.22
N ALA A 250 7.25 -21.11 6.43
CA ALA A 250 7.88 -22.26 7.06
C ALA A 250 7.37 -22.48 8.49
N GLU A 251 7.24 -21.41 9.28
CA GLU A 251 6.72 -21.51 10.65
C GLU A 251 5.25 -21.94 10.69
N LEU A 252 4.40 -21.38 9.82
CA LEU A 252 2.99 -21.76 9.78
C LEU A 252 2.83 -23.22 9.30
N LEU A 253 3.65 -23.66 8.33
CA LEU A 253 3.65 -25.04 7.86
C LEU A 253 4.06 -26.00 8.99
N ARG A 254 5.14 -25.66 9.72
CA ARG A 254 5.63 -26.45 10.86
C ARG A 254 4.55 -26.58 11.93
N ALA A 255 3.96 -25.46 12.35
CA ALA A 255 2.90 -25.45 13.36
C ALA A 255 1.68 -26.27 12.95
N ALA A 256 1.24 -26.18 11.69
CA ALA A 256 0.12 -26.96 11.18
C ALA A 256 0.43 -28.46 11.11
N GLN A 257 1.67 -28.83 10.75
CA GLN A 257 2.11 -30.22 10.73
C GLN A 257 2.18 -30.81 12.14
N GLU A 258 2.79 -30.09 13.08
CA GLU A 258 2.90 -30.48 14.48
C GLU A 258 1.51 -30.70 15.11
N PHE A 259 0.60 -29.73 14.94
CA PHE A 259 -0.78 -29.88 15.39
C PHE A 259 -1.46 -31.12 14.79
N ALA A 260 -1.30 -31.34 13.47
CA ALA A 260 -1.90 -32.50 12.81
C ALA A 260 -1.29 -33.83 13.28
N ASP A 261 0.00 -33.86 13.56
CA ASP A 261 0.70 -35.04 14.06
C ASP A 261 0.30 -35.36 15.50
N GLU A 262 0.18 -34.35 16.37
CA GLU A 262 -0.30 -34.52 17.74
C GLU A 262 -1.76 -35.02 17.79
N VAL A 263 -2.64 -34.49 16.93
CA VAL A 263 -4.02 -34.98 16.81
C VAL A 263 -4.06 -36.43 16.33
N ARG A 264 -3.27 -36.79 15.30
CA ARG A 264 -3.22 -38.18 14.81
C ARG A 264 -2.63 -39.14 15.83
N GLY A 265 -1.66 -38.68 16.62
CA GLY A 265 -1.01 -39.44 17.69
C GLY A 265 -1.82 -39.54 18.98
N GLY A 266 -2.94 -38.81 19.10
CA GLY A 266 -3.72 -38.72 20.33
C GLY A 266 -2.99 -37.99 21.47
N VAL A 267 -2.00 -37.14 21.13
CA VAL A 267 -1.29 -36.28 22.08
C VAL A 267 -2.12 -35.04 22.39
N PHE A 268 -2.78 -34.47 21.36
CA PHE A 268 -3.70 -33.34 21.51
C PHE A 268 -5.16 -33.76 21.22
N PRO A 269 -6.15 -33.29 22.00
CA PRO A 269 -5.98 -32.54 23.25
C PRO A 269 -5.52 -33.44 24.40
N ASP A 270 -4.71 -32.89 25.30
CA ASP A 270 -4.35 -33.52 26.57
C ASP A 270 -5.35 -33.11 27.68
N PRO A 271 -5.20 -33.57 28.93
CA PRO A 271 -6.06 -33.17 30.03
C PRO A 271 -6.03 -31.66 30.35
N GLU A 272 -4.92 -30.95 30.13
CA GLU A 272 -4.83 -29.51 30.39
C GLU A 272 -5.69 -28.70 29.40
N HIS A 273 -5.90 -29.24 28.20
CA HIS A 273 -6.74 -28.66 27.16
C HIS A 273 -8.17 -29.25 27.11
N SER A 274 -8.58 -29.98 28.16
CA SER A 274 -9.89 -30.64 28.26
C SER A 274 -10.72 -30.10 29.44
N PHE A 275 -12.04 -29.98 29.29
CA PHE A 275 -12.95 -29.57 30.35
C PHE A 275 -13.70 -30.77 30.93
N GLU A 276 -13.94 -30.75 32.25
CA GLU A 276 -14.78 -31.72 32.97
C GLU A 276 -16.28 -31.38 32.94
#